data_AF-A0A7K1P0N4-F1
#
_entry.id   AF-A0A7K1P0N4-F1
#
_cell.length_a   1.000
_cell.length_b   1.000
_cell.length_c   1.000
_cell.angle_alpha   90.00
_cell.angle_beta   90.00
_cell.angle_gamma   90.00
#
_symmetry.space_group_name_H-M   'P 1'
#
loop_
_entity.id
_entity.type
_entity.pdbx_description
1 polymer ?
#
loop_
_entity_poly.entity_id
_entity_poly.type
_entity_poly.pdbx_seq_one_letter_code
_entity_poly.pdbx_strand_id
1 'polypeptide(L)'
;MKKTLLLSLSFLLHAEDDGFYMSAGYQIGEAAQMVKNTKGIQQLSENYEKLNNLLTRYSTLNNLIQLSSSPSAINDARDNLGSSSRNLLDVKTNSPAYQAVLLALNAAVGLWQVTSYAFTACGPGHNQNENGGIQTFNNVPGQNTTTITCNSYYQPGHGGPISTENYAKINQAYQIIQKALTANGSNGDGVPVLSNTTTKLDFTIQGDKRTNAHEGDKYKYTWTHGQYVPTQWVDGSTQSTTENINTTNNAQELLKQASIIITTLNEACPNFQNGGSRYWAGISGNGTMCGMFANEISAIQGMIANAQEAVAQAKIVSENAQNQSNLDTAKSFNPYTDAQFAQSMLANAQAQAEILNRVEQVVKNFEKIPTAFVNDSLGVCYAMQGGERRGTNPGQTTSNTWGAGCAYVKETITNLNNSIAHFG
;
A
#
# COMPACT_ATOMS: atom_id res chain seq x y z
N MET A 1 13.25 -47.88 6.47
CA MET A 1 14.33 -47.79 5.46
C MET A 1 14.90 -46.39 5.52
N LYS A 2 16.16 -46.32 5.96
CA LYS A 2 17.03 -45.16 6.23
C LYS A 2 18.00 -45.06 5.02
N LYS A 3 18.62 -43.96 4.62
CA LYS A 3 18.97 -42.68 5.23
C LYS A 3 19.59 -41.80 4.13
N THR A 4 19.40 -40.50 4.24
CA THR A 4 20.28 -39.42 3.74
C THR A 4 21.75 -39.69 4.08
N LEU A 5 22.72 -39.18 3.29
CA LEU A 5 23.91 -38.54 3.86
C LEU A 5 24.64 -37.63 2.84
N LEU A 6 24.68 -36.34 3.17
CA LEU A 6 25.78 -35.42 2.86
C LEU A 6 27.07 -35.94 3.49
N LEU A 7 28.23 -35.75 2.87
CA LEU A 7 29.34 -35.06 3.54
C LEU A 7 30.50 -34.69 2.60
N SER A 8 31.03 -33.51 2.89
CA SER A 8 32.26 -32.85 2.47
C SER A 8 33.52 -33.71 2.48
N LEU A 9 34.42 -33.45 1.52
CA LEU A 9 35.79 -33.93 1.54
C LEU A 9 36.75 -32.75 1.72
N SER A 10 37.25 -32.59 2.95
CA SER A 10 38.41 -31.77 3.28
C SER A 10 39.65 -32.66 3.20
N PHE A 11 40.65 -32.23 2.44
CA PHE A 11 41.97 -32.85 2.42
C PHE A 11 42.80 -32.39 3.61
N LEU A 12 43.52 -33.32 4.25
CA LEU A 12 44.88 -33.12 4.76
C LEU A 12 45.56 -34.49 4.99
N LEU A 13 46.50 -34.76 4.09
CA LEU A 13 47.74 -35.56 4.15
C LEU A 13 47.99 -36.43 5.38
N HIS A 14 48.37 -37.70 5.17
CA HIS A 14 49.56 -38.34 5.77
C HIS A 14 50.21 -39.24 4.69
N ALA A 15 51.52 -39.10 4.54
CA ALA A 15 52.37 -39.83 3.61
C ALA A 15 53.09 -40.98 4.33
N GLU A 16 53.29 -42.10 3.64
CA GLU A 16 54.40 -43.06 3.74
C GLU A 16 54.23 -44.01 2.55
N ASP A 17 54.91 -43.73 1.42
CA ASP A 17 56.22 -44.27 1.02
C ASP A 17 56.17 -45.78 0.74
N ASP A 18 55.93 -46.13 -0.54
CA ASP A 18 56.87 -46.95 -1.34
C ASP A 18 56.28 -47.35 -2.72
N GLY A 19 56.92 -46.81 -3.76
CA GLY A 19 57.26 -47.50 -5.01
C GLY A 19 56.17 -48.11 -5.90
N PHE A 20 55.67 -47.33 -6.89
CA PHE A 20 55.45 -47.84 -8.26
C PHE A 20 55.34 -46.70 -9.28
N TYR A 21 56.41 -46.45 -10.04
CA TYR A 21 56.36 -45.59 -11.23
C TYR A 21 55.76 -46.37 -12.40
N MET A 22 54.43 -46.31 -12.55
CA MET A 22 53.76 -46.66 -13.81
C MET A 22 53.16 -45.42 -14.48
N SER A 23 53.67 -45.14 -15.68
CA SER A 23 53.01 -44.42 -16.79
C SER A 23 51.88 -43.43 -16.47
N ALA A 24 52.16 -42.38 -15.71
CA ALA A 24 51.23 -41.24 -15.54
C ALA A 24 51.24 -40.27 -16.75
N GLY A 25 52.07 -40.48 -17.77
CA GLY A 25 52.23 -39.54 -18.89
C GLY A 25 51.11 -39.56 -19.94
N TYR A 26 50.51 -40.73 -20.21
CA TYR A 26 49.52 -40.86 -21.30
C TYR A 26 48.09 -40.53 -20.84
N GLN A 27 47.70 -40.94 -19.62
CA GLN A 27 46.39 -40.61 -19.04
C GLN A 27 46.25 -39.14 -18.62
N ILE A 28 47.35 -38.48 -18.23
CA ILE A 28 47.33 -37.03 -17.91
C ILE A 28 47.27 -36.20 -19.22
N GLY A 29 47.84 -36.67 -20.32
CA GLY A 29 47.74 -36.05 -21.64
C GLY A 29 46.30 -36.06 -22.18
N GLU A 30 45.62 -37.21 -22.14
CA GLU A 30 44.22 -37.31 -22.54
C GLU A 30 43.28 -36.54 -21.61
N ALA A 31 43.46 -36.61 -20.29
CA ALA A 31 42.62 -35.87 -19.34
C ALA A 31 42.83 -34.35 -19.43
N ALA A 32 44.07 -33.87 -19.59
CA ALA A 32 44.36 -32.44 -19.77
C ALA A 32 43.88 -31.93 -21.14
N GLN A 33 43.96 -32.76 -22.19
CA GLN A 33 43.41 -32.45 -23.51
C GLN A 33 41.87 -32.45 -23.47
N MET A 34 41.25 -33.39 -22.76
CA MET A 34 39.80 -33.44 -22.56
C MET A 34 39.31 -32.21 -21.79
N VAL A 35 39.98 -31.81 -20.70
CA VAL A 35 39.65 -30.59 -19.94
C VAL A 35 39.87 -29.30 -20.76
N LYS A 36 40.93 -29.21 -21.57
CA LYS A 36 41.13 -28.08 -22.50
C LYS A 36 40.07 -28.06 -23.61
N ASN A 37 39.70 -29.23 -24.15
CA ASN A 37 38.63 -29.36 -25.14
C ASN A 37 37.27 -29.01 -24.52
N THR A 38 36.98 -29.39 -23.27
CA THR A 38 35.74 -29.02 -22.56
C THR A 38 35.69 -27.52 -22.27
N LYS A 39 36.80 -26.90 -21.82
CA LYS A 39 36.88 -25.44 -21.66
C LYS A 39 36.73 -24.71 -23.00
N GLY A 40 37.34 -25.22 -24.07
CA GLY A 40 37.19 -24.68 -25.42
C GLY A 40 35.76 -24.80 -25.97
N ILE A 41 35.09 -25.94 -25.72
CA ILE A 41 33.69 -26.17 -26.08
C ILE A 41 32.75 -25.27 -25.26
N GLN A 42 33.02 -25.08 -23.96
CA GLN A 42 32.26 -24.18 -23.11
C GLN A 42 32.43 -22.72 -23.54
N GLN A 43 33.66 -22.29 -23.83
CA GLN A 43 33.94 -20.97 -24.38
C GLN A 43 33.30 -20.76 -25.77
N LEU A 44 33.28 -21.80 -26.62
CA LEU A 44 32.59 -21.77 -27.90
C LEU A 44 31.07 -21.66 -27.72
N SER A 45 30.47 -22.42 -26.80
CA SER A 45 29.05 -22.36 -26.45
C SER A 45 28.67 -20.97 -25.94
N GLU A 46 29.45 -20.40 -25.02
CA GLU A 46 29.25 -19.04 -24.51
C GLU A 46 29.38 -17.99 -25.63
N ASN A 47 30.31 -18.19 -26.57
CA ASN A 47 30.47 -17.30 -27.72
C ASN A 47 29.30 -17.44 -28.71
N TYR A 48 28.75 -18.64 -28.91
CA TYR A 48 27.54 -18.85 -29.72
C TYR A 48 26.32 -18.22 -29.06
N GLU A 49 26.17 -18.33 -27.74
CA GLU A 49 25.09 -17.67 -27.00
C GLU A 49 25.19 -16.14 -27.09
N LYS A 50 26.40 -15.58 -26.94
CA LYS A 50 26.66 -14.14 -27.14
C LYS A 50 26.36 -13.70 -28.57
N LEU A 51 26.76 -14.48 -29.57
CA LEU A 51 26.49 -14.18 -30.98
C LEU A 51 24.99 -14.25 -31.29
N ASN A 52 24.30 -15.27 -30.79
CA ASN A 52 22.86 -15.41 -30.96
C ASN A 52 22.13 -14.22 -30.33
N ASN A 53 22.48 -13.83 -29.09
CA ASN A 53 21.94 -12.65 -28.43
C ASN A 53 22.23 -11.36 -29.21
N LEU A 54 23.42 -11.21 -29.80
CA LEU A 54 23.78 -10.07 -30.62
C LEU A 54 22.95 -10.00 -31.91
N LEU A 55 22.80 -11.13 -32.62
CA LEU A 55 22.02 -11.22 -33.84
C LEU A 55 20.53 -10.92 -33.58
N THR A 56 19.97 -11.44 -32.48
CA THR A 56 18.61 -11.10 -32.06
C THR A 56 18.48 -9.59 -31.80
N ARG A 57 19.39 -8.97 -31.05
CA ARG A 57 19.38 -7.52 -30.80
C ARG A 57 19.49 -6.70 -32.08
N TYR A 58 20.36 -7.10 -33.01
CA TYR A 58 20.50 -6.45 -34.31
C TYR A 58 19.22 -6.55 -35.14
N SER A 59 18.61 -7.73 -35.22
CA SER A 59 17.34 -7.93 -35.91
C SER A 59 16.21 -7.07 -35.32
N THR A 60 16.12 -7.00 -34.00
CA THR A 60 15.15 -6.13 -33.32
C THR A 60 15.40 -4.65 -33.62
N LEU A 61 16.66 -4.20 -33.55
CA LEU A 61 17.01 -2.81 -33.84
C LEU A 61 16.69 -2.43 -35.29
N ASN A 62 17.01 -3.31 -36.25
CA ASN A 62 16.71 -3.06 -37.66
C ASN A 62 15.19 -2.92 -37.90
N ASN A 63 14.39 -3.75 -37.24
CA ASN A 63 12.92 -3.61 -37.28
C ASN A 63 12.46 -2.28 -36.65
N LEU A 64 13.00 -1.91 -35.48
CA LEU A 64 12.67 -0.64 -34.82
C LEU A 64 13.01 0.58 -35.69
N ILE A 65 14.10 0.55 -36.45
CA ILE A 65 14.47 1.62 -37.40
C ILE A 65 13.44 1.71 -38.54
N GLN A 66 12.99 0.56 -39.07
CA GLN A 66 11.95 0.52 -40.10
C GLN A 66 10.62 1.09 -39.59
N LEU A 67 10.19 0.68 -38.40
CA LEU A 67 8.97 1.19 -37.77
C LEU A 67 9.07 2.69 -37.46
N SER A 68 10.22 3.15 -36.96
CA SER A 68 10.47 4.57 -36.65
C SER A 68 10.56 5.47 -37.88
N SER A 69 10.61 4.88 -39.08
CA SER A 69 10.60 5.61 -40.36
C SER A 69 9.25 5.48 -41.08
N SER A 70 8.27 4.81 -40.48
CA SER A 70 6.94 4.57 -41.05
C SER A 70 5.88 5.40 -40.33
N PRO A 71 5.31 6.44 -40.98
CA PRO A 71 4.26 7.27 -40.40
C PRO A 71 3.04 6.48 -39.93
N SER A 72 2.64 5.44 -40.66
CA SER A 72 1.53 4.58 -40.26
C SER A 72 1.84 3.83 -38.97
N ALA A 73 3.02 3.20 -38.87
CA ALA A 73 3.41 2.48 -37.66
C ALA A 73 3.56 3.41 -36.45
N ILE A 74 4.04 4.65 -36.66
CA ILE A 74 4.13 5.67 -35.62
C ILE A 74 2.73 6.10 -35.16
N ASN A 75 1.80 6.34 -36.09
CA ASN A 75 0.42 6.69 -35.76
C ASN A 75 -0.24 5.55 -34.97
N ASP A 76 -0.09 4.30 -35.40
CA ASP A 76 -0.62 3.13 -34.69
C ASP A 76 -0.05 3.04 -33.25
N ALA A 77 1.25 3.28 -33.09
CA ALA A 77 1.89 3.29 -31.77
C ALA A 77 1.37 4.43 -30.88
N ARG A 78 1.13 5.63 -31.44
CA ARG A 78 0.55 6.76 -30.73
C ARG A 78 -0.90 6.50 -30.33
N ASP A 79 -1.69 5.89 -31.21
CA ASP A 79 -3.09 5.51 -30.94
C ASP A 79 -3.19 4.46 -29.84
N ASN A 80 -2.31 3.46 -29.85
CA ASN A 80 -2.17 2.47 -28.78
C ASN A 80 -1.80 3.14 -27.46
N LEU A 81 -0.81 4.05 -27.48
CA LEU A 81 -0.35 4.78 -26.29
C LEU A 81 -1.43 5.72 -25.72
N GLY A 82 -2.24 6.34 -26.58
CA GLY A 82 -3.40 7.13 -26.17
C GLY A 82 -4.54 6.27 -25.60
N SER A 83 -4.72 5.05 -26.12
CA SER A 83 -5.70 4.10 -25.59
C SER A 83 -5.29 3.53 -24.24
N SER A 84 -4.01 3.19 -24.07
CA SER A 84 -3.47 2.76 -22.77
C SER A 84 -3.50 3.88 -21.72
N SER A 85 -3.25 5.14 -22.12
CA SER A 85 -3.44 6.32 -21.25
C SER A 85 -4.86 6.38 -20.69
N ARG A 86 -5.88 6.25 -21.56
CA ARG A 86 -7.30 6.25 -21.15
C ARG A 86 -7.62 5.09 -20.21
N ASN A 87 -7.10 3.90 -20.52
CA ASN A 87 -7.30 2.71 -19.68
C ASN A 87 -6.59 2.82 -18.31
N LEU A 88 -5.52 3.59 -18.19
CA LEU A 88 -4.90 3.87 -16.88
C LEU A 88 -5.63 4.99 -16.12
N LEU A 89 -6.05 6.06 -16.80
CA LEU A 89 -6.41 7.30 -16.12
C LEU A 89 -7.91 7.60 -16.07
N ASP A 90 -8.68 7.11 -17.03
CA ASP A 90 -10.07 7.52 -17.26
C ASP A 90 -11.10 6.42 -16.94
N VAL A 91 -10.64 5.24 -16.53
CA VAL A 91 -11.51 4.12 -16.14
C VAL A 91 -11.15 3.62 -14.74
N LYS A 92 -12.09 2.88 -14.13
CA LYS A 92 -11.96 2.38 -12.76
C LYS A 92 -11.62 0.89 -12.71
N THR A 93 -12.57 0.05 -13.13
CA THR A 93 -12.49 -1.41 -12.96
C THR A 93 -11.28 -2.02 -13.65
N ASN A 94 -11.01 -1.61 -14.89
CA ASN A 94 -9.93 -2.17 -15.69
C ASN A 94 -8.63 -1.36 -15.60
N SER A 95 -8.58 -0.31 -14.76
CA SER A 95 -7.36 0.47 -14.57
C SER A 95 -6.54 -0.11 -13.41
N PRO A 96 -5.35 -0.68 -13.67
CA PRO A 96 -4.46 -1.10 -12.59
C PRO A 96 -4.03 0.07 -11.70
N ALA A 97 -3.87 1.28 -12.27
CA ALA A 97 -3.52 2.47 -11.51
C ALA A 97 -4.63 2.87 -10.53
N TYR A 98 -5.90 2.86 -10.96
CA TYR A 98 -7.04 3.13 -10.10
C TYR A 98 -7.18 2.09 -8.99
N GLN A 99 -7.09 0.80 -9.33
CA GLN A 99 -7.20 -0.27 -8.34
C GLN A 99 -6.07 -0.21 -7.29
N ALA A 100 -4.85 0.18 -7.69
CA ALA A 100 -3.74 0.36 -6.75
C ALA A 100 -3.95 1.53 -5.78
N VAL A 101 -4.44 2.68 -6.27
CA VAL A 101 -4.83 3.81 -5.41
C VAL A 101 -5.92 3.39 -4.44
N LEU A 102 -6.98 2.76 -4.95
CA LEU A 102 -8.12 2.33 -4.14
C LEU A 102 -7.67 1.32 -3.06
N LEU A 103 -6.78 0.38 -3.39
CA LEU A 103 -6.24 -0.58 -2.44
C LEU A 103 -5.45 0.09 -1.31
N ALA A 104 -4.63 1.10 -1.62
CA ALA A 104 -3.88 1.86 -0.62
C ALA A 104 -4.81 2.64 0.33
N LEU A 105 -5.85 3.28 -0.20
CA LEU A 105 -6.87 3.97 0.61
C LEU A 105 -7.61 2.98 1.52
N ASN A 106 -8.05 1.86 0.95
CA ASN A 106 -8.81 0.84 1.64
C ASN A 106 -8.00 0.16 2.75
N ALA A 107 -6.71 -0.11 2.52
CA ALA A 107 -5.84 -0.68 3.53
C ALA A 107 -5.63 0.28 4.72
N ALA A 108 -5.46 1.58 4.46
CA ALA A 108 -5.26 2.57 5.51
C ALA A 108 -6.52 2.78 6.37
N VAL A 109 -7.67 2.95 5.71
CA VAL A 109 -8.99 3.06 6.37
C VAL A 109 -9.31 1.78 7.13
N GLY A 110 -9.06 0.62 6.51
CA GLY A 110 -9.33 -0.67 7.12
C GLY A 110 -8.48 -0.93 8.37
N LEU A 111 -7.21 -0.54 8.37
CA LEU A 111 -6.38 -0.65 9.59
C LEU A 111 -6.95 0.18 10.74
N TRP A 112 -7.39 1.41 10.47
CA TRP A 112 -8.06 2.25 11.47
C TRP A 112 -9.35 1.58 11.99
N GLN A 113 -10.22 1.08 11.10
CA GLN A 113 -11.47 0.43 11.50
C GLN A 113 -11.26 -0.84 12.34
N VAL A 114 -10.19 -1.58 12.05
CA VAL A 114 -9.83 -2.78 12.80
C VAL A 114 -9.31 -2.46 14.20
N THR A 115 -8.74 -1.28 14.43
CA THR A 115 -7.94 -0.99 15.63
C THR A 115 -8.50 0.12 16.52
N SER A 116 -9.32 1.03 16.00
CA SER A 116 -9.77 2.25 16.71
C SER A 116 -10.45 1.99 18.05
N TYR A 117 -11.21 0.90 18.17
CA TYR A 117 -11.90 0.53 19.40
C TYR A 117 -10.99 -0.04 20.49
N ALA A 118 -9.80 -0.53 20.10
CA ALA A 118 -8.98 -1.41 20.93
C ALA A 118 -7.93 -0.66 21.75
N PHE A 119 -7.77 0.65 21.57
CA PHE A 119 -6.80 1.43 22.35
C PHE A 119 -7.15 1.42 23.84
N THR A 120 -6.12 1.39 24.69
CA THR A 120 -6.29 1.39 26.15
C THR A 120 -7.14 2.57 26.60
N ALA A 121 -6.88 3.75 26.04
CA ALA A 121 -7.67 4.96 26.28
C ALA A 121 -7.36 6.04 25.22
N CYS A 122 -8.22 7.04 25.12
CA CYS A 122 -7.92 8.31 24.45
C CYS A 122 -8.41 9.49 25.29
N GLY A 123 -7.71 10.62 25.25
CA GLY A 123 -8.11 11.78 26.06
C GLY A 123 -7.07 12.89 26.17
N PRO A 124 -7.40 13.95 26.92
CA PRO A 124 -6.49 15.08 27.12
C PRO A 124 -5.39 14.81 28.16
N GLY A 125 -5.56 13.81 29.02
CA GLY A 125 -4.70 13.60 30.19
C GLY A 125 -5.17 14.39 31.40
N HIS A 126 -4.27 14.59 32.36
CA HIS A 126 -4.58 15.22 33.67
C HIS A 126 -4.82 16.73 33.57
N ASN A 127 -4.42 17.36 32.46
CA ASN A 127 -4.79 18.74 32.15
C ASN A 127 -5.88 18.74 31.07
N GLN A 128 -7.11 19.09 31.45
CA GLN A 128 -8.28 19.08 30.56
C GLN A 128 -8.11 19.96 29.31
N ASN A 129 -7.26 21.00 29.34
CA ASN A 129 -7.09 21.92 28.22
C ASN A 129 -5.94 21.54 27.27
N GLU A 130 -5.13 20.54 27.63
CA GLU A 130 -4.05 20.04 26.78
C GLU A 130 -4.56 18.96 25.82
N ASN A 131 -3.72 18.62 24.83
CA ASN A 131 -3.90 17.43 23.99
C ASN A 131 -5.26 17.35 23.28
N GLY A 132 -5.91 18.49 23.01
CA GLY A 132 -7.20 18.58 22.30
C GLY A 132 -8.44 18.54 23.20
N GLY A 133 -8.31 18.48 24.52
CA GLY A 133 -9.45 18.48 25.44
C GLY A 133 -10.32 17.23 25.41
N ILE A 134 -11.50 17.29 26.01
CA ILE A 134 -12.46 16.17 26.01
C ILE A 134 -13.39 16.32 24.82
N GLN A 135 -13.40 15.31 23.94
CA GLN A 135 -14.22 15.31 22.73
C GLN A 135 -14.91 13.96 22.52
N THR A 136 -16.10 14.01 21.94
CA THR A 136 -16.81 12.85 21.38
C THR A 136 -16.77 12.95 19.87
N PHE A 137 -16.20 11.94 19.22
CA PHE A 137 -16.15 11.82 17.78
C PHE A 137 -17.29 10.95 17.30
N ASN A 138 -18.07 11.43 16.33
CA ASN A 138 -19.16 10.68 15.73
C ASN A 138 -18.71 10.00 14.43
N ASN A 139 -19.47 8.99 14.00
CA ASN A 139 -19.22 8.21 12.79
C ASN A 139 -17.83 7.53 12.79
N VAL A 140 -17.34 7.10 13.96
CA VAL A 140 -16.08 6.38 14.14
C VAL A 140 -16.31 4.94 14.65
N PRO A 141 -15.45 3.97 14.31
CA PRO A 141 -15.67 2.57 14.69
C PRO A 141 -15.37 2.36 16.17
N GLY A 142 -16.41 2.30 17.00
CA GLY A 142 -16.32 1.94 18.42
C GLY A 142 -16.93 0.57 18.69
N GLN A 143 -16.60 -0.04 19.83
CA GLN A 143 -17.14 -1.34 20.21
C GLN A 143 -18.67 -1.25 20.37
N ASN A 144 -19.40 -1.85 19.43
CA ASN A 144 -20.87 -1.83 19.35
C ASN A 144 -21.47 -0.40 19.29
N THR A 145 -20.72 0.58 18.81
CA THR A 145 -21.15 1.98 18.69
C THR A 145 -20.50 2.68 17.49
N THR A 146 -21.03 3.83 17.10
CA THR A 146 -20.48 4.71 16.06
C THR A 146 -19.82 5.96 16.64
N THR A 147 -19.60 5.99 17.95
CA THR A 147 -19.01 7.12 18.66
C THR A 147 -17.86 6.67 19.56
N ILE A 148 -16.84 7.51 19.67
CA ILE A 148 -15.76 7.33 20.66
C ILE A 148 -15.59 8.65 21.41
N THR A 149 -15.61 8.56 22.74
CA THR A 149 -15.33 9.69 23.63
C THR A 149 -13.90 9.61 24.12
N CYS A 150 -13.12 10.65 23.87
CA CYS A 150 -11.77 10.78 24.40
C CYS A 150 -11.77 11.62 25.67
N ASN A 151 -11.93 10.94 26.81
CA ASN A 151 -12.00 11.53 28.15
C ASN A 151 -11.01 10.92 29.15
N SER A 152 -10.01 10.17 28.68
CA SER A 152 -8.95 9.60 29.53
C SER A 152 -8.25 10.67 30.37
N TYR A 153 -8.08 10.38 31.66
CA TYR A 153 -7.29 11.20 32.57
C TYR A 153 -5.79 10.87 32.50
N TYR A 154 -5.44 9.69 31.98
CA TYR A 154 -4.04 9.30 31.80
C TYR A 154 -3.36 10.16 30.75
N GLN A 155 -2.15 10.65 31.07
CA GLN A 155 -1.40 11.49 30.16
C GLN A 155 -1.09 10.75 28.86
N PRO A 156 -1.42 11.33 27.69
CA PRO A 156 -1.04 10.77 26.40
C PRO A 156 0.48 10.67 26.24
N GLY A 157 0.93 9.67 25.50
CA GLY A 157 2.35 9.44 25.23
C GLY A 157 2.60 8.15 24.45
N HIS A 158 3.82 7.99 23.96
CA HIS A 158 4.22 6.80 23.21
C HIS A 158 4.07 5.53 24.04
N GLY A 159 3.30 4.55 23.56
CA GLY A 159 2.95 3.34 24.32
C GLY A 159 1.95 3.59 25.45
N GLY A 160 1.21 4.70 25.42
CA GLY A 160 0.15 5.06 26.35
C GLY A 160 -1.17 5.37 25.65
N PRO A 161 -2.06 6.17 26.26
CA PRO A 161 -3.26 6.68 25.60
C PRO A 161 -2.91 7.52 24.36
N ILE A 162 -3.77 7.47 23.34
CA ILE A 162 -3.72 8.43 22.23
C ILE A 162 -4.31 9.78 22.69
N SER A 163 -3.67 10.89 22.34
CA SER A 163 -4.22 12.22 22.64
C SER A 163 -5.50 12.47 21.86
N THR A 164 -6.42 13.26 22.43
CA THR A 164 -7.62 13.70 21.70
C THR A 164 -7.24 14.44 20.40
N GLU A 165 -6.15 15.21 20.41
CA GLU A 165 -5.63 15.89 19.23
C GLU A 165 -5.23 14.92 18.10
N ASN A 166 -4.45 13.88 18.41
CA ASN A 166 -4.05 12.90 17.41
C ASN A 166 -5.24 12.07 16.93
N TYR A 167 -6.18 11.76 17.83
CA TYR A 167 -7.44 11.12 17.45
C TYR A 167 -8.25 12.01 16.50
N ALA A 168 -8.32 13.32 16.75
CA ALA A 168 -9.01 14.27 15.88
C ALA A 168 -8.38 14.33 14.48
N LYS A 169 -7.05 14.36 14.38
CA LYS A 169 -6.32 14.31 13.09
C LYS A 169 -6.68 13.06 12.28
N ILE A 170 -6.67 11.89 12.93
CA ILE A 170 -7.04 10.63 12.29
C ILE A 170 -8.51 10.64 11.89
N ASN A 171 -9.40 11.07 12.78
CA ASN A 171 -10.83 11.12 12.52
C ASN A 171 -11.14 12.01 11.30
N GLN A 172 -10.57 13.21 11.22
CA GLN A 172 -10.79 14.11 10.09
C GLN A 172 -10.37 13.45 8.77
N ALA A 173 -9.16 12.88 8.71
CA ALA A 173 -8.67 12.17 7.54
C ALA A 173 -9.54 10.96 7.17
N TYR A 174 -9.95 10.16 8.16
CA TYR A 174 -10.85 9.03 8.00
C TYR A 174 -12.20 9.46 7.42
N GLN A 175 -12.83 10.50 7.97
CA GLN A 175 -14.13 10.98 7.49
C GLN A 175 -14.05 11.50 6.05
N ILE A 176 -12.94 12.16 5.66
CA ILE A 176 -12.72 12.60 4.27
C ILE A 176 -12.72 11.41 3.32
N ILE A 177 -11.95 10.35 3.63
CA ILE A 177 -11.88 9.17 2.76
C ILE A 177 -13.22 8.42 2.74
N GLN A 178 -13.88 8.25 3.89
CA GLN A 178 -15.19 7.61 3.95
C GLN A 178 -16.25 8.36 3.14
N LYS A 179 -16.24 9.70 3.21
CA LYS A 179 -17.13 10.54 2.42
C LYS A 179 -16.82 10.43 0.93
N ALA A 180 -15.55 10.36 0.56
CA ALA A 180 -15.14 10.14 -0.83
C ALA A 180 -15.62 8.79 -1.36
N LEU A 181 -15.47 7.71 -0.59
CA LEU A 181 -15.93 6.36 -0.95
C LEU A 181 -17.45 6.28 -1.17
N THR A 182 -18.23 7.12 -0.47
CA THR A 182 -19.70 7.16 -0.60
C THR A 182 -20.24 8.23 -1.54
N ALA A 183 -19.38 9.01 -2.21
CA ALA A 183 -19.80 10.16 -3.01
C ALA A 183 -20.77 9.80 -4.15
N ASN A 184 -20.67 8.57 -4.70
CA ASN A 184 -21.54 8.05 -5.76
C ASN A 184 -22.49 6.93 -5.27
N GLY A 185 -22.82 6.92 -3.98
CA GLY A 185 -23.67 5.90 -3.36
C GLY A 185 -22.93 5.01 -2.37
N SER A 186 -23.62 4.03 -1.77
CA SER A 186 -23.11 3.26 -0.62
C SER A 186 -22.23 2.05 -0.97
N ASN A 187 -21.72 1.98 -2.20
CA ASN A 187 -21.02 0.80 -2.72
C ASN A 187 -19.48 0.95 -2.72
N GLY A 188 -18.93 2.04 -2.19
CA GLY A 188 -17.48 2.29 -2.17
C GLY A 188 -16.88 2.79 -3.50
N ASP A 189 -17.71 3.06 -4.52
CA ASP A 189 -17.28 3.52 -5.86
C ASP A 189 -17.27 5.06 -6.01
N GLY A 190 -17.21 5.79 -4.90
CA GLY A 190 -17.24 7.26 -4.92
C GLY A 190 -15.93 7.94 -5.31
N VAL A 191 -14.80 7.22 -5.31
CA VAL A 191 -13.49 7.76 -5.71
C VAL A 191 -13.44 7.97 -7.24
N PRO A 192 -13.18 9.18 -7.75
CA PRO A 192 -13.10 9.46 -9.18
C PRO A 192 -11.88 8.82 -9.85
N VAL A 193 -11.93 8.72 -11.17
CA VAL A 193 -10.81 8.28 -12.02
C VAL A 193 -9.60 9.22 -11.86
N LEU A 194 -8.39 8.74 -12.16
CA LEU A 194 -7.13 9.46 -11.88
C LEU A 194 -7.02 10.80 -12.62
N SER A 195 -7.57 10.90 -13.83
CA SER A 195 -7.59 12.16 -14.59
C SER A 195 -8.50 13.24 -14.00
N ASN A 196 -9.45 12.86 -13.13
CA ASN A 196 -10.36 13.79 -12.49
C ASN A 196 -9.73 14.37 -11.22
N THR A 197 -9.24 15.61 -11.33
CA THR A 197 -8.59 16.32 -10.23
C THR A 197 -9.43 17.42 -9.60
N THR A 198 -10.66 17.68 -10.10
CA THR A 198 -11.42 18.89 -9.79
C THR A 198 -12.70 18.65 -8.98
N THR A 199 -13.14 17.39 -8.83
CA THR A 199 -14.37 17.05 -8.10
C THR A 199 -14.30 17.56 -6.66
N LYS A 200 -15.29 18.34 -6.22
CA LYS A 200 -15.36 18.87 -4.85
C LYS A 200 -15.91 17.83 -3.87
N LEU A 201 -15.46 17.91 -2.63
CA LEU A 201 -15.93 17.10 -1.52
C LEU A 201 -16.21 17.98 -0.32
N ASP A 202 -17.45 18.47 -0.25
CA ASP A 202 -17.88 19.37 0.81
C ASP A 202 -18.85 18.62 1.74
N PHE A 203 -18.56 18.64 3.03
CA PHE A 203 -19.39 18.01 4.05
C PHE A 203 -19.06 18.53 5.45
N THR A 204 -19.90 18.19 6.43
CA THR A 204 -19.70 18.58 7.82
C THR A 204 -19.39 17.36 8.67
N ILE A 205 -18.34 17.45 9.50
CA ILE A 205 -18.07 16.50 10.56
C ILE A 205 -18.78 16.98 11.82
N GLN A 206 -19.47 16.04 12.49
CA GLN A 206 -20.19 16.27 13.73
C GLN A 206 -19.44 15.64 14.90
N GLY A 207 -19.53 16.25 16.06
CA GLY A 207 -18.99 15.72 17.31
C GLY A 207 -19.45 16.57 18.48
N ASP A 208 -18.92 16.31 19.67
CA ASP A 208 -19.19 17.11 20.86
C ASP A 208 -17.90 17.45 21.61
N LYS A 209 -17.89 18.62 22.25
CA LYS A 209 -16.87 19.02 23.22
C LYS A 209 -17.46 19.03 24.62
N ARG A 210 -16.66 18.63 25.60
CA ARG A 210 -17.07 18.63 27.01
C ARG A 210 -16.17 19.56 27.84
N THR A 211 -16.80 20.46 28.57
CA THR A 211 -16.15 21.45 29.45
C THR A 211 -16.66 21.29 30.88
N ASN A 212 -15.91 21.83 31.86
CA ASN A 212 -16.28 21.76 33.28
C ASN A 212 -16.49 20.33 33.80
N ALA A 213 -15.78 19.36 33.22
CA ALA A 213 -15.75 17.99 33.73
C ALA A 213 -14.83 17.94 34.95
N HIS A 214 -15.06 16.99 35.85
CA HIS A 214 -14.16 16.76 36.97
C HIS A 214 -13.58 15.34 36.93
N GLU A 215 -12.58 15.11 37.78
CA GLU A 215 -12.00 13.77 37.96
C GLU A 215 -13.08 12.78 38.34
N GLY A 216 -13.13 11.64 37.64
CA GLY A 216 -13.97 10.52 38.03
C GLY A 216 -13.42 9.76 39.24
N ASP A 217 -14.08 8.64 39.53
CA ASP A 217 -13.65 7.75 40.60
C ASP A 217 -12.19 7.33 40.44
N LYS A 218 -11.51 7.23 41.59
CA LYS A 218 -10.10 6.86 41.64
C LYS A 218 -9.97 5.38 41.89
N TYR A 219 -9.09 4.74 41.13
CA TYR A 219 -8.84 3.31 41.21
C TYR A 219 -7.37 3.04 41.52
N LYS A 220 -7.12 1.89 42.12
CA LYS A 220 -5.78 1.40 42.46
C LYS A 220 -5.45 0.23 41.55
N TYR A 221 -4.35 0.34 40.81
CA TYR A 221 -3.85 -0.71 39.93
C TYR A 221 -2.42 -1.09 40.33
N THR A 222 -1.93 -2.23 39.85
CA THR A 222 -0.56 -2.67 40.14
C THR A 222 0.49 -1.64 39.70
N TRP A 223 0.26 -0.95 38.58
CA TRP A 223 1.17 0.07 38.04
C TRP A 223 1.11 1.43 38.76
N THR A 224 0.09 1.67 39.60
CA THR A 224 -0.03 2.93 40.34
C THR A 224 0.78 2.96 41.64
N HIS A 225 1.59 1.93 41.91
CA HIS A 225 2.47 1.83 43.08
C HIS A 225 1.74 2.11 44.41
N GLY A 226 0.48 1.68 44.51
CA GLY A 226 -0.31 1.84 45.72
C GLY A 226 -1.25 3.06 45.73
N GLN A 227 -1.12 3.98 44.78
CA GLN A 227 -1.86 5.23 44.71
C GLN A 227 -3.22 5.08 44.01
N TYR A 228 -4.21 5.85 44.46
CA TYR A 228 -5.51 5.96 43.81
C TYR A 228 -5.45 7.07 42.76
N VAL A 229 -5.69 6.72 41.50
CA VAL A 229 -5.64 7.67 40.37
C VAL A 229 -6.99 7.70 39.63
N PRO A 230 -7.45 8.87 39.16
CA PRO A 230 -8.59 8.94 38.26
C PRO A 230 -8.25 8.25 36.94
N THR A 231 -9.22 7.54 36.36
CA THR A 231 -9.07 6.91 35.04
C THR A 231 -9.55 7.83 33.91
N GLN A 232 -10.56 8.65 34.20
CA GLN A 232 -11.25 9.47 33.21
C GLN A 232 -11.83 10.74 33.83
N TRP A 233 -12.15 11.70 32.96
CA TRP A 233 -13.00 12.83 33.24
C TRP A 233 -14.48 12.45 33.10
N VAL A 234 -15.30 12.86 34.06
CA VAL A 234 -16.75 12.59 34.11
C VAL A 234 -17.56 13.88 34.25
N ASP A 235 -18.87 13.78 33.99
CA ASP A 235 -19.83 14.88 34.06
C ASP A 235 -19.44 16.10 33.20
N GLY A 236 -19.89 17.30 33.57
CA GLY A 236 -19.64 18.54 32.82
C GLY A 236 -20.70 18.87 31.77
N SER A 237 -20.46 19.97 31.05
CA SER A 237 -21.37 20.50 30.04
C SER A 237 -20.92 20.06 28.65
N THR A 238 -21.82 19.40 27.91
CA THR A 238 -21.61 18.98 26.52
C THR A 238 -22.10 20.06 25.57
N GLN A 239 -21.27 20.41 24.59
CA GLN A 239 -21.60 21.33 23.51
C GLN A 239 -21.31 20.65 22.17
N SER A 240 -22.32 20.56 21.30
CA SER A 240 -22.13 20.01 19.97
C SER A 240 -21.24 20.91 19.12
N THR A 241 -20.40 20.27 18.31
CA THR A 241 -19.42 20.90 17.44
C THR A 241 -19.63 20.45 16.01
N THR A 242 -19.44 21.39 15.09
CA THR A 242 -19.48 21.16 13.65
C THR A 242 -18.18 21.64 13.04
N GLU A 243 -17.60 20.85 12.14
CA GLU A 243 -16.44 21.26 11.34
C GLU A 243 -16.80 21.13 9.86
N ASN A 244 -16.71 22.23 9.12
CA ASN A 244 -16.97 22.25 7.69
C ASN A 244 -15.69 21.89 6.93
N ILE A 245 -15.74 20.80 6.20
CA ILE A 245 -14.66 20.33 5.35
C ILE A 245 -14.96 20.76 3.93
N ASN A 246 -14.02 21.50 3.33
CA ASN A 246 -14.04 21.88 1.93
C ASN A 246 -12.75 21.37 1.30
N THR A 247 -12.82 20.28 0.54
CA THR A 247 -11.65 19.67 -0.09
C THR A 247 -11.97 19.14 -1.48
N THR A 248 -11.03 18.44 -2.09
CA THR A 248 -11.16 17.88 -3.44
C THR A 248 -11.17 16.36 -3.36
N ASN A 249 -12.14 15.72 -4.01
CA ASN A 249 -12.21 14.27 -4.20
C ASN A 249 -11.33 13.86 -5.37
N ASN A 250 -10.02 13.75 -5.15
CA ASN A 250 -9.08 13.23 -6.13
C ASN A 250 -8.04 12.31 -5.49
N ALA A 251 -7.40 11.45 -6.29
CA ALA A 251 -6.46 10.44 -5.80
C ALA A 251 -5.33 11.03 -4.94
N GLN A 252 -4.76 12.16 -5.35
CA GLN A 252 -3.65 12.80 -4.65
C GLN A 252 -4.06 13.25 -3.23
N GLU A 253 -5.20 13.93 -3.11
CA GLU A 253 -5.69 14.43 -1.82
C GLU A 253 -6.11 13.28 -0.91
N LEU A 254 -6.80 12.25 -1.44
CA LEU A 254 -7.20 11.10 -0.64
C LEU A 254 -6.01 10.29 -0.12
N LEU A 255 -4.97 10.09 -0.95
CA LEU A 255 -3.74 9.40 -0.52
C LEU A 255 -2.99 10.20 0.54
N LYS A 256 -3.04 11.53 0.50
CA LYS A 256 -2.53 12.39 1.57
C LYS A 256 -3.28 12.15 2.87
N GLN A 257 -4.61 12.05 2.84
CA GLN A 257 -5.40 11.71 4.03
C GLN A 257 -5.08 10.31 4.56
N ALA A 258 -4.90 9.32 3.69
CA ALA A 258 -4.49 7.97 4.10
C ALA A 258 -3.10 7.99 4.77
N SER A 259 -2.18 8.80 4.25
CA SER A 259 -0.85 9.00 4.86
C SER A 259 -0.95 9.62 6.26
N ILE A 260 -1.84 10.61 6.46
CA ILE A 260 -2.08 11.23 7.77
C ILE A 260 -2.54 10.18 8.78
N ILE A 261 -3.49 9.31 8.43
CA ILE A 261 -3.99 8.25 9.31
C ILE A 261 -2.82 7.37 9.79
N ILE A 262 -2.06 6.83 8.83
CA ILE A 262 -1.04 5.81 9.13
C ILE A 262 0.17 6.41 9.83
N THR A 263 0.59 7.62 9.44
CA THR A 263 1.70 8.32 10.09
C THR A 263 1.34 8.71 11.51
N THR A 264 0.13 9.24 11.74
CA THR A 264 -0.32 9.62 13.09
C THR A 264 -0.43 8.39 14.01
N LEU A 265 -0.94 7.26 13.50
CA LEU A 265 -0.99 6.00 14.25
C LEU A 265 0.41 5.49 14.64
N ASN A 266 1.35 5.56 13.71
CA ASN A 266 2.73 5.13 13.93
C ASN A 266 3.46 6.02 14.94
N GLU A 267 3.36 7.34 14.78
CA GLU A 267 4.04 8.31 15.64
C GLU A 267 3.45 8.37 17.05
N ALA A 268 2.11 8.38 17.17
CA ALA A 268 1.45 8.37 18.48
C ALA A 268 1.67 7.04 19.22
N CYS A 269 1.78 5.94 18.47
CA CYS A 269 1.99 4.58 18.95
C CYS A 269 1.18 4.23 20.22
N PRO A 270 -0.15 4.35 20.20
CA PRO A 270 -0.97 4.06 21.38
C PRO A 270 -0.88 2.60 21.81
N ASN A 271 -1.09 2.37 23.11
CA ASN A 271 -1.21 1.04 23.67
C ASN A 271 -2.61 0.46 23.44
N PHE A 272 -2.69 -0.85 23.25
CA PHE A 272 -3.94 -1.60 23.16
C PHE A 272 -4.37 -2.16 24.51
N GLN A 273 -5.69 -2.27 24.70
CA GLN A 273 -6.28 -2.99 25.82
C GLN A 273 -5.77 -4.44 25.84
N ASN A 274 -5.50 -4.98 27.03
CA ASN A 274 -4.98 -6.33 27.22
C ASN A 274 -3.71 -6.65 26.39
N GLY A 275 -2.93 -5.62 26.03
CA GLY A 275 -1.76 -5.76 25.15
C GLY A 275 -2.09 -6.24 23.74
N GLY A 276 -3.34 -6.07 23.28
CA GLY A 276 -3.82 -6.53 21.96
C GLY A 276 -3.81 -8.04 21.78
N SER A 277 -3.60 -8.81 22.85
CA SER A 277 -3.44 -10.26 22.76
C SER A 277 -4.72 -10.92 22.29
N ARG A 278 -4.62 -11.75 21.24
CA ARG A 278 -5.71 -12.54 20.64
C ARG A 278 -6.82 -11.70 19.99
N TYR A 279 -6.59 -10.41 19.73
CA TYR A 279 -7.58 -9.57 19.05
C TYR A 279 -7.58 -9.80 17.54
N TRP A 280 -6.42 -10.06 16.94
CA TRP A 280 -6.28 -10.17 15.49
C TRP A 280 -5.38 -11.34 15.09
N ALA A 281 -5.87 -12.19 14.19
CA ALA A 281 -5.08 -13.33 13.72
C ALA A 281 -3.84 -12.86 12.94
N GLY A 282 -2.68 -13.48 13.22
CA GLY A 282 -1.42 -13.17 12.53
C GLY A 282 -0.74 -11.88 12.99
N ILE A 283 -1.27 -11.18 13.99
CA ILE A 283 -0.65 -10.01 14.61
C ILE A 283 -0.11 -10.37 15.99
N SER A 284 1.10 -9.92 16.29
CA SER A 284 1.75 -10.13 17.59
C SER A 284 2.73 -9.00 17.88
N GLY A 285 3.01 -8.74 19.16
CA GLY A 285 3.99 -7.72 19.53
C GLY A 285 3.89 -7.32 21.01
N ASN A 286 4.34 -6.12 21.30
CA ASN A 286 4.54 -5.58 22.65
C ASN A 286 3.30 -4.87 23.25
N GLY A 287 2.16 -4.92 22.57
CA GLY A 287 0.93 -4.23 23.00
C GLY A 287 0.71 -2.84 22.42
N THR A 288 1.65 -2.27 21.66
CA THR A 288 1.49 -0.93 21.07
C THR A 288 1.20 -0.97 19.57
N MET A 289 0.57 0.08 19.03
CA MET A 289 0.25 0.21 17.60
C MET A 289 1.50 0.06 16.71
N CYS A 290 2.52 0.88 16.94
CA CYS A 290 3.75 0.84 16.14
C CYS A 290 4.59 -0.44 16.36
N GLY A 291 4.39 -1.16 17.47
CA GLY A 291 5.11 -2.40 17.75
C GLY A 291 4.40 -3.63 17.16
N MET A 292 3.11 -3.79 17.45
CA MET A 292 2.30 -4.92 16.97
C MET A 292 2.03 -4.85 15.47
N PHE A 293 1.85 -3.65 14.93
CA PHE A 293 1.51 -3.42 13.52
C PHE A 293 2.67 -2.82 12.71
N ALA A 294 3.93 -2.94 13.18
CA ALA A 294 5.09 -2.33 12.52
C ALA A 294 5.20 -2.73 11.04
N ASN A 295 5.01 -4.02 10.76
CA ASN A 295 5.07 -4.56 9.40
C ASN A 295 3.90 -4.09 8.54
N GLU A 296 2.68 -4.08 9.10
CA GLU A 296 1.46 -3.68 8.39
C GLU A 296 1.46 -2.18 8.09
N ILE A 297 1.87 -1.36 9.06
CA ILE A 297 2.08 0.08 8.89
C ILE A 297 3.11 0.34 7.80
N SER A 298 4.27 -0.33 7.85
CA SER A 298 5.32 -0.15 6.83
C SER A 298 4.85 -0.57 5.44
N ALA A 299 4.12 -1.69 5.33
CA ALA A 299 3.51 -2.14 4.10
C ALA A 299 2.53 -1.09 3.53
N ILE A 300 1.60 -0.60 4.35
CA ILE A 300 0.60 0.39 3.94
C ILE A 300 1.25 1.72 3.57
N GLN A 301 2.28 2.18 4.31
CA GLN A 301 3.08 3.36 3.95
C GLN A 301 3.73 3.18 2.57
N GLY A 302 4.31 2.00 2.30
CA GLY A 302 4.87 1.66 1.00
C GLY A 302 3.82 1.65 -0.12
N MET A 303 2.62 1.14 0.15
CA MET A 303 1.50 1.17 -0.80
C MET A 303 1.09 2.62 -1.12
N ILE A 304 0.90 3.45 -0.10
CA ILE A 304 0.53 4.87 -0.26
C ILE A 304 1.60 5.61 -1.05
N ALA A 305 2.88 5.43 -0.73
CA ALA A 305 3.98 6.11 -1.42
C ALA A 305 4.06 5.72 -2.90
N ASN A 306 3.93 4.43 -3.24
CA ASN A 306 3.93 3.99 -4.63
C ASN A 306 2.68 4.45 -5.39
N ALA A 307 1.51 4.46 -4.74
CA ALA A 307 0.30 5.01 -5.33
C ALA A 307 0.40 6.52 -5.58
N GLN A 308 1.03 7.28 -4.67
CA GLN A 308 1.30 8.71 -4.86
C GLN A 308 2.23 8.97 -6.04
N GLU A 309 3.29 8.15 -6.20
CA GLU A 309 4.17 8.25 -7.35
C GLU A 309 3.44 7.92 -8.65
N ALA A 310 2.59 6.87 -8.68
CA ALA A 310 1.77 6.57 -9.85
C ALA A 310 0.84 7.74 -10.23
N VAL A 311 0.25 8.42 -9.25
CA VAL A 311 -0.57 9.63 -9.49
C VAL A 311 0.28 10.81 -10.01
N ALA A 312 1.52 10.95 -9.56
CA ALA A 312 2.44 11.96 -10.10
C ALA A 312 2.77 11.67 -11.58
N GLN A 313 3.04 10.41 -11.93
CA GLN A 313 3.27 9.98 -13.31
C GLN A 313 2.02 10.15 -14.19
N ALA A 314 0.81 9.93 -13.65
CA ALA A 314 -0.45 10.16 -14.36
C ALA A 314 -0.59 11.60 -14.86
N LYS A 315 -0.06 12.57 -14.11
CA LYS A 315 -0.01 13.98 -14.53
C LYS A 315 0.88 14.16 -15.77
N ILE A 316 2.05 13.51 -15.80
CA ILE A 316 2.97 13.55 -16.95
C ILE A 316 2.32 12.94 -18.19
N VAL A 317 1.62 11.81 -18.04
CA VAL A 317 0.85 11.18 -19.12
C VAL A 317 -0.20 12.15 -19.69
N SER A 318 -0.91 12.84 -18.81
CA SER A 318 -1.97 13.79 -19.19
C SER A 318 -1.41 15.02 -19.92
N GLU A 319 -0.27 15.56 -19.47
CA GLU A 319 0.43 16.68 -20.11
C GLU A 319 1.04 16.31 -21.48
N ASN A 320 1.27 15.02 -21.72
CA ASN A 320 1.85 14.49 -22.95
C ASN A 320 0.84 13.61 -23.72
N ALA A 321 -0.41 14.03 -23.78
CA ALA A 321 -1.46 13.28 -24.49
C ALA A 321 -1.12 13.08 -25.97
N GLN A 322 -1.37 11.88 -26.50
CA GLN A 322 -1.12 11.53 -27.90
C GLN A 322 -2.30 11.87 -28.83
N ASN A 323 -2.93 13.03 -28.62
CA ASN A 323 -4.12 13.48 -29.35
C ASN A 323 -3.83 14.55 -30.42
N GLN A 324 -2.55 14.85 -30.68
CA GLN A 324 -2.16 15.74 -31.78
C GLN A 324 -2.45 15.07 -33.14
N SER A 325 -2.69 15.89 -34.17
CA SER A 325 -2.94 15.43 -35.54
C SER A 325 -1.97 14.33 -35.98
N ASN A 326 -2.52 13.25 -36.54
CA ASN A 326 -1.73 12.15 -37.08
C ASN A 326 -0.74 12.63 -38.13
N LEU A 327 0.39 11.92 -38.23
CA LEU A 327 1.35 12.14 -39.31
C LEU A 327 0.67 11.88 -40.66
N ASP A 328 0.88 12.80 -41.59
CA ASP A 328 0.35 12.69 -42.95
C ASP A 328 1.07 11.55 -43.69
N THR A 329 0.37 10.45 -43.88
CA THR A 329 0.90 9.24 -44.54
C THR A 329 1.11 9.43 -46.04
N ALA A 330 0.59 10.51 -46.64
CA ALA A 330 0.81 10.84 -48.04
C ALA A 330 2.11 11.63 -48.28
N LYS A 331 2.79 12.10 -47.22
CA LYS A 331 4.05 12.82 -47.31
C LYS A 331 5.24 11.92 -46.96
N SER A 332 6.39 12.22 -47.58
CA SER A 332 7.65 11.63 -47.17
C SER A 332 7.98 12.10 -45.76
N PHE A 333 8.21 11.15 -44.86
CA PHE A 333 8.56 11.41 -43.47
C PHE A 333 10.06 11.29 -43.27
N ASN A 334 10.67 12.36 -42.74
CA ASN A 334 12.07 12.39 -42.37
C ASN A 334 12.21 12.29 -40.85
N PRO A 335 12.64 11.15 -40.28
CA PRO A 335 12.75 10.97 -38.84
C PRO A 335 13.75 11.93 -38.17
N TYR A 336 14.64 12.57 -38.93
CA TYR A 336 15.61 13.54 -38.40
C TYR A 336 15.04 14.96 -38.23
N THR A 337 13.95 15.30 -38.92
CA THR A 337 13.37 16.66 -38.91
C THR A 337 11.91 16.69 -38.47
N ASP A 338 11.17 15.62 -38.72
CA ASP A 338 9.71 15.59 -38.60
C ASP A 338 9.25 14.91 -37.29
N ALA A 339 10.19 14.56 -36.41
CA ALA A 339 9.96 13.78 -35.20
C ALA A 339 9.88 14.63 -33.91
N GLN A 340 9.48 15.91 -33.99
CA GLN A 340 9.40 16.79 -32.80
C GLN A 340 8.45 16.25 -31.71
N PHE A 341 7.45 15.45 -32.10
CA PHE A 341 6.54 14.79 -31.16
C PHE A 341 7.18 13.66 -30.34
N ALA A 342 8.34 13.14 -30.76
CA ALA A 342 8.96 11.94 -30.19
C ALA A 342 9.32 12.13 -28.71
N GLN A 343 9.74 13.33 -28.30
CA GLN A 343 10.06 13.62 -26.91
C GLN A 343 8.83 13.50 -26.01
N SER A 344 7.69 14.03 -26.45
CA SER A 344 6.42 13.94 -25.72
C SER A 344 5.90 12.50 -25.70
N MET A 345 5.98 11.80 -26.84
CA MET A 345 5.63 10.38 -26.93
C MET A 345 6.46 9.52 -25.99
N LEU A 346 7.78 9.76 -25.90
CA LEU A 346 8.68 9.07 -24.99
C LEU A 346 8.33 9.35 -23.52
N ALA A 347 8.11 10.62 -23.17
CA ALA A 347 7.73 11.00 -21.81
C ALA A 347 6.41 10.34 -21.38
N ASN A 348 5.43 10.28 -22.27
CA ASN A 348 4.17 9.59 -22.02
C ASN A 348 4.38 8.08 -21.81
N ALA A 349 5.11 7.41 -22.72
CA ALA A 349 5.37 5.98 -22.63
C ALA A 349 6.16 5.59 -21.36
N GLN A 350 7.18 6.37 -21.02
CA GLN A 350 7.96 6.18 -19.79
C GLN A 350 7.11 6.35 -18.54
N ALA A 351 6.26 7.38 -18.50
CA ALA A 351 5.37 7.61 -17.36
C ALA A 351 4.33 6.48 -17.23
N GLN A 352 3.76 5.98 -18.32
CA GLN A 352 2.84 4.82 -18.27
C GLN A 352 3.54 3.54 -17.77
N ALA A 353 4.74 3.26 -18.26
CA ALA A 353 5.53 2.12 -17.79
C ALA A 353 5.86 2.24 -16.28
N GLU A 354 6.20 3.44 -15.83
CA GLU A 354 6.48 3.70 -14.42
C GLU A 354 5.21 3.57 -13.55
N ILE A 355 4.04 4.00 -14.03
CA ILE A 355 2.76 3.74 -13.34
C ILE A 355 2.59 2.24 -13.10
N LEU A 356 2.78 1.40 -14.12
CA LEU A 356 2.65 -0.05 -14.00
C LEU A 356 3.68 -0.64 -13.02
N ASN A 357 4.93 -0.17 -13.07
CA ASN A 357 5.96 -0.56 -12.11
C ASN A 357 5.54 -0.22 -10.66
N ARG A 358 4.99 0.97 -10.43
CA ARG A 358 4.48 1.37 -9.11
C ARG A 358 3.28 0.55 -8.65
N VAL A 359 2.37 0.22 -9.56
CA VAL A 359 1.25 -0.70 -9.31
C VAL A 359 1.76 -2.06 -8.83
N GLU A 360 2.78 -2.64 -9.47
CA GLU A 360 3.40 -3.87 -9.00
C GLU A 360 4.02 -3.73 -7.60
N GLN A 361 4.63 -2.58 -7.29
CA GLN A 361 5.16 -2.32 -5.94
C GLN A 361 4.05 -2.21 -4.89
N VAL A 362 2.87 -1.68 -5.25
CA VAL A 362 1.69 -1.70 -4.35
C VAL A 362 1.29 -3.13 -4.03
N VAL A 363 1.24 -4.02 -5.02
CA VAL A 363 0.97 -5.46 -4.80
C VAL A 363 2.02 -6.09 -3.89
N LYS A 364 3.31 -5.91 -4.18
CA LYS A 364 4.42 -6.45 -3.38
C LYS A 364 4.42 -5.94 -1.94
N ASN A 365 4.02 -4.68 -1.72
CA ASN A 365 3.87 -4.16 -0.36
C ASN A 365 2.66 -4.76 0.33
N PHE A 366 1.52 -4.91 -0.35
CA PHE A 366 0.34 -5.57 0.20
C PHE A 366 0.63 -7.02 0.62
N GLU A 367 1.39 -7.77 -0.17
CA GLU A 367 1.79 -9.16 0.14
C GLU A 367 2.61 -9.30 1.43
N LYS A 368 3.21 -8.22 1.94
CA LYS A 368 3.89 -8.22 3.25
C LYS A 368 2.91 -8.26 4.41
N ILE A 369 1.64 -7.88 4.21
CA ILE A 369 0.61 -7.93 5.25
C ILE A 369 0.24 -9.40 5.51
N PRO A 370 0.25 -9.87 6.78
CA PRO A 370 -0.04 -11.26 7.12
C PRO A 370 -1.38 -11.70 6.55
N THR A 371 -1.37 -12.79 5.78
CA THR A 371 -2.58 -13.33 5.16
C THR A 371 -3.66 -13.67 6.18
N ALA A 372 -3.28 -14.13 7.38
CA ALA A 372 -4.21 -14.37 8.47
C ALA A 372 -4.92 -13.08 8.91
N PHE A 373 -4.19 -11.96 9.03
CA PHE A 373 -4.75 -10.66 9.38
C PHE A 373 -5.69 -10.11 8.30
N VAL A 374 -5.28 -10.25 7.03
CA VAL A 374 -6.13 -9.90 5.88
C VAL A 374 -7.42 -10.73 5.89
N ASN A 375 -7.32 -12.03 6.19
CA ASN A 375 -8.47 -12.91 6.13
C ASN A 375 -9.45 -12.74 7.27
N ASP A 376 -8.94 -12.50 8.47
CA ASP A 376 -9.72 -12.44 9.69
C ASP A 376 -10.20 -11.03 10.03
N SER A 377 -9.48 -9.98 9.62
CA SER A 377 -9.75 -8.62 10.10
C SER A 377 -9.76 -7.59 8.98
N LEU A 378 -8.61 -7.29 8.36
CA LEU A 378 -8.47 -6.17 7.42
C LEU A 378 -9.35 -6.33 6.16
N GLY A 379 -9.47 -7.55 5.65
CA GLY A 379 -10.29 -7.87 4.48
C GLY A 379 -11.72 -8.28 4.78
N VAL A 380 -12.18 -8.18 6.03
CA VAL A 380 -13.52 -8.60 6.43
C VAL A 380 -14.52 -7.45 6.22
N CYS A 381 -15.54 -7.76 5.44
CA CYS A 381 -16.69 -6.93 5.14
C CYS A 381 -17.84 -7.93 4.90
N TYR A 382 -18.94 -7.87 5.66
CA TYR A 382 -20.08 -8.78 5.50
C TYR A 382 -19.85 -10.27 5.83
N ALA A 383 -18.92 -10.60 6.73
CA ALA A 383 -18.79 -12.00 7.18
C ALA A 383 -19.88 -12.34 8.21
N MET A 384 -20.50 -13.52 8.09
CA MET A 384 -21.33 -14.09 9.15
C MET A 384 -20.42 -14.87 10.11
N GLN A 385 -20.38 -14.46 11.38
CA GLN A 385 -19.60 -15.14 12.42
C GLN A 385 -20.50 -15.34 13.64
N GLY A 386 -20.75 -16.60 14.02
CA GLY A 386 -21.63 -16.90 15.16
C GLY A 386 -23.10 -16.49 14.98
N GLY A 387 -23.57 -16.32 13.74
CA GLY A 387 -24.93 -15.85 13.44
C GLY A 387 -25.08 -14.33 13.41
N GLU A 388 -24.02 -13.58 13.74
CA GLU A 388 -23.99 -12.12 13.68
C GLU A 388 -23.16 -11.63 12.51
N ARG A 389 -23.56 -10.48 11.96
CA ARG A 389 -22.90 -9.83 10.83
C ARG A 389 -21.72 -9.00 11.32
N ARG A 390 -20.51 -9.36 10.85
CA ARG A 390 -19.27 -8.61 11.08
C ARG A 390 -19.01 -7.66 9.90
N GLY A 391 -18.91 -6.37 10.21
CA GLY A 391 -18.60 -5.31 9.27
C GLY A 391 -19.79 -4.60 8.59
N THR A 392 -19.46 -3.64 7.72
CA THR A 392 -20.41 -2.72 7.06
C THR A 392 -20.01 -2.41 5.61
N ASN A 393 -20.88 -1.75 4.84
CA ASN A 393 -20.50 -1.22 3.52
C ASN A 393 -19.31 -0.26 3.61
N PRO A 394 -18.42 -0.23 2.60
CA PRO A 394 -17.35 0.76 2.56
C PRO A 394 -17.90 2.18 2.59
N GLY A 395 -17.13 3.06 3.23
CA GLY A 395 -17.51 4.44 3.40
C GLY A 395 -18.65 4.66 4.42
N GLN A 396 -19.16 3.60 5.06
CA GLN A 396 -20.09 3.68 6.18
C GLN A 396 -19.41 3.29 7.49
N THR A 397 -19.94 3.79 8.61
CA THR A 397 -19.60 3.34 9.96
C THR A 397 -20.88 2.94 10.69
N THR A 398 -20.93 1.72 11.23
CA THR A 398 -22.05 1.20 12.02
C THR A 398 -21.52 0.58 13.31
N SER A 399 -22.42 0.17 14.21
CA SER A 399 -22.07 -0.57 15.43
C SER A 399 -21.33 -1.89 15.17
N ASN A 400 -21.31 -2.38 13.93
CA ASN A 400 -20.66 -3.65 13.56
C ASN A 400 -19.34 -3.45 12.81
N THR A 401 -18.89 -2.20 12.62
CA THR A 401 -17.65 -1.89 11.88
C THR A 401 -16.39 -2.26 12.67
N TRP A 402 -16.42 -2.12 13.99
CA TRP A 402 -15.23 -2.33 14.82
C TRP A 402 -14.62 -3.73 14.64
N GLY A 403 -13.29 -3.78 14.60
CA GLY A 403 -12.56 -5.04 14.43
C GLY A 403 -12.64 -5.63 13.03
N ALA A 404 -13.26 -4.96 12.06
CA ALA A 404 -13.33 -5.39 10.67
C ALA A 404 -12.96 -4.23 9.74
N GLY A 405 -12.11 -4.51 8.75
CA GLY A 405 -11.55 -3.46 7.90
C GLY A 405 -12.50 -2.88 6.86
N CYS A 406 -13.69 -3.46 6.66
CA CYS A 406 -14.88 -2.92 5.94
C CYS A 406 -14.63 -2.00 4.73
N ALA A 407 -13.54 -2.20 4.01
CA ALA A 407 -13.08 -1.33 2.94
C ALA A 407 -12.78 -2.14 1.67
N TYR A 408 -13.42 -3.30 1.47
CA TYR A 408 -13.24 -4.16 0.28
C TYR A 408 -11.79 -4.55 -0.06
N VAL A 409 -10.85 -4.56 0.89
CA VAL A 409 -9.44 -4.86 0.64
C VAL A 409 -9.21 -6.15 -0.18
N LYS A 410 -9.94 -7.24 0.11
CA LYS A 410 -9.87 -8.52 -0.64
C LYS A 410 -10.38 -8.42 -2.08
N GLU A 411 -11.48 -7.70 -2.28
CA GLU A 411 -12.06 -7.51 -3.60
C GLU A 411 -11.16 -6.59 -4.43
N THR A 412 -10.65 -5.51 -3.83
CA THR A 412 -9.76 -4.57 -4.49
C THR A 412 -8.43 -5.23 -4.90
N ILE A 413 -7.80 -6.07 -4.08
CA ILE A 413 -6.58 -6.80 -4.52
C ILE A 413 -6.88 -7.79 -5.64
N THR A 414 -8.05 -8.43 -5.64
CA THR A 414 -8.48 -9.32 -6.73
C THR A 414 -8.69 -8.55 -8.02
N ASN A 415 -9.39 -7.41 -7.96
CA ASN A 415 -9.61 -6.53 -9.10
C ASN A 415 -8.29 -5.93 -9.61
N LEU A 416 -7.37 -5.58 -8.72
CA LEU A 416 -6.03 -5.13 -9.07
C LEU A 416 -5.28 -6.20 -9.87
N ASN A 417 -5.19 -7.43 -9.36
CA ASN A 417 -4.53 -8.53 -10.07
C ASN A 417 -5.17 -8.81 -11.43
N ASN A 418 -6.50 -8.81 -11.51
CA ASN A 418 -7.23 -8.99 -12.77
C ASN A 418 -6.93 -7.84 -13.76
N SER A 419 -6.98 -6.59 -13.29
CA SER A 419 -6.70 -5.42 -14.13
C SER A 419 -5.26 -5.41 -14.66
N ILE A 420 -4.27 -5.86 -13.88
CA ILE A 420 -2.89 -6.05 -14.33
C ILE A 420 -2.83 -7.14 -15.42
N ALA A 421 -3.45 -8.29 -15.17
CA ALA A 421 -3.42 -9.42 -16.10
C ALA A 421 -4.10 -9.12 -17.44
N HIS A 422 -5.11 -8.25 -17.44
CA HIS A 422 -5.83 -7.81 -18.65
C HIS A 422 -5.23 -6.57 -19.31
N PHE A 423 -4.15 -5.99 -18.76
CA PHE A 423 -3.49 -4.81 -19.33
C PHE A 423 -2.38 -5.17 -20.33
N GLY A 424 -1.77 -6.35 -20.18
CA GLY A 424 -0.82 -6.90 -21.17
C GLY A 424 -1.55 -7.53 -22.34
#